data_AF-H8ZQE9-F1
#
_entry.id   AF-H8ZQE9-F1
#
_cell.length_a   1.000
_cell.length_b   1.000
_cell.length_c   1.000
_cell.angle_alpha   90.00
_cell.angle_beta   90.00
_cell.angle_gamma   90.00
#
_symmetry.space_group_name_H-M   'P 1'
#
loop_
_entity.id
_entity.type
_entity.pdbx_description
1 polymer ?
#
loop_
_entity_poly.entity_id
_entity_poly.type
_entity_poly.pdbx_seq_one_letter_code
_entity_poly.pdbx_strand_id
1 'polypeptide(L)'
;PLIPVGRLVLNRNPKNYFADVEQIAFSPAHMVPGVEASPEQNAAGSACTRTRTLTVTGWAVTTCSSPVNSPLSRPKLPTAIEIGPQCLGDNQGGAPNYYPTASRVPWTTQDVECPFNLTGNVQRYNSADEDNFSQVGIFWSKVLTPAERARLVENLA
;
A
#
# COMPACT_ATOMS: atom_id res chain seq x y z
N PRO A 1 -5.90 -2.80 -24.36
CA PRO A 1 -5.46 -4.22 -24.44
C PRO A 1 -4.48 -4.50 -23.29
N LEU A 2 -4.34 -5.76 -22.85
CA LEU A 2 -3.35 -6.10 -21.82
C LEU A 2 -1.93 -5.87 -22.37
N ILE A 3 -1.09 -5.21 -21.57
CA ILE A 3 0.32 -4.95 -21.90
C ILE A 3 1.20 -5.86 -21.04
N PRO A 4 1.98 -6.77 -21.65
CA PRO A 4 2.87 -7.65 -20.89
C PRO A 4 3.99 -6.85 -20.20
N VAL A 5 4.22 -7.11 -18.91
CA VAL A 5 5.30 -6.48 -18.12
C VAL A 5 6.33 -7.51 -17.64
N GLY A 6 5.88 -8.62 -17.04
CA GLY A 6 6.78 -9.63 -16.48
C GLY A 6 6.04 -10.83 -15.87
N ARG A 7 6.72 -11.60 -15.02
CA ARG A 7 6.18 -12.80 -14.34
C ARG A 7 6.56 -12.81 -12.86
N LEU A 8 5.58 -13.06 -12.00
CA LEU A 8 5.80 -13.36 -10.58
C LEU A 8 5.92 -14.88 -10.38
N VAL A 9 6.95 -15.33 -9.66
CA VAL A 9 7.20 -16.75 -9.39
C VAL A 9 7.38 -16.96 -7.90
N LEU A 10 6.53 -17.80 -7.31
CA LEU A 10 6.61 -18.22 -5.90
C LEU A 10 7.34 -19.57 -5.84
N ASN A 11 8.57 -19.59 -5.32
CA ASN A 11 9.45 -20.76 -5.34
C ASN A 11 9.99 -21.17 -3.96
N ARG A 12 9.46 -20.59 -2.87
CA ARG A 12 9.93 -20.85 -1.51
C ARG A 12 8.79 -20.78 -0.50
N ASN A 13 8.66 -21.80 0.33
CA ASN A 13 7.75 -21.82 1.47
C ASN A 13 8.37 -21.10 2.69
N PRO A 14 7.55 -20.49 3.55
CA PRO A 14 8.03 -19.88 4.80
C PRO A 14 8.65 -20.93 5.72
N LYS A 15 9.69 -20.56 6.48
CA LYS A 15 10.32 -21.44 7.47
C LYS A 15 9.60 -21.37 8.81
N ASN A 16 9.09 -20.19 9.14
CA ASN A 16 8.27 -19.95 10.32
C ASN A 16 7.03 -19.18 9.88
N TYR A 17 5.88 -19.85 9.91
CA TYR A 17 4.62 -19.27 9.45
C TYR A 17 4.25 -18.00 10.24
N PHE A 18 4.46 -17.99 11.56
CA PHE A 18 4.11 -16.82 12.37
C PHE A 18 5.00 -15.62 12.03
N ALA A 19 6.31 -15.82 11.90
CA ALA A 19 7.25 -14.73 11.61
C ALA A 19 7.16 -14.24 10.16
N ASP A 20 6.94 -15.15 9.19
CA ASP A 20 6.99 -14.83 7.76
C ASP A 20 5.60 -14.49 7.17
N VAL A 21 4.51 -14.97 7.76
CA VAL A 21 3.14 -14.80 7.22
C VAL A 21 2.26 -13.98 8.16
N GLU A 22 2.15 -14.34 9.44
CA GLU A 22 1.25 -13.60 10.36
C GLU A 22 1.75 -12.17 10.64
N GLN A 23 3.06 -11.96 10.59
CA GLN A 23 3.68 -10.64 10.79
C GLN A 23 3.90 -9.86 9.49
N ILE A 24 3.61 -10.43 8.31
CA ILE A 24 3.81 -9.70 7.06
C ILE A 24 2.82 -8.53 6.97
N ALA A 25 3.31 -7.38 6.55
CA ALA A 25 2.52 -6.16 6.47
C ALA A 25 2.63 -5.54 5.08
N PHE A 26 1.48 -5.38 4.42
CA PHE A 26 1.38 -4.70 3.14
C PHE A 26 0.69 -3.35 3.30
N SER A 27 1.37 -2.27 2.89
CA SER A 27 0.78 -0.93 2.83
C SER A 27 0.77 -0.43 1.38
N PRO A 28 -0.40 -0.03 0.83
CA PRO A 28 -0.48 0.64 -0.47
C PRO A 28 0.29 1.96 -0.52
N ALA A 29 0.57 2.59 0.64
CA ALA A 29 1.37 3.80 0.72
C ALA A 29 2.87 3.54 0.44
N HIS A 30 3.33 2.28 0.48
CA HIS A 30 4.72 1.93 0.19
C HIS A 30 4.93 1.79 -1.32
N MET A 31 5.01 2.92 -2.01
CA MET A 31 5.31 2.98 -3.45
C MET A 31 6.79 3.29 -3.70
N VAL A 32 7.27 2.88 -4.88
CA VAL A 32 8.63 3.19 -5.35
C VAL A 32 8.57 4.38 -6.32
N PRO A 33 9.63 5.19 -6.45
CA PRO A 33 9.68 6.26 -7.44
C PRO A 33 9.29 5.75 -8.84
N GLY A 34 8.34 6.44 -9.49
CA GLY A 34 7.75 6.05 -10.76
C GLY A 34 6.41 5.30 -10.68
N VAL A 35 5.93 4.98 -9.48
CA VAL A 35 4.58 4.45 -9.24
C VAL A 35 3.88 5.34 -8.22
N GLU A 36 2.70 5.86 -8.56
CA GLU A 36 1.96 6.82 -7.73
C GLU A 36 0.47 6.46 -7.64
N ALA A 37 -0.19 6.95 -6.59
CA ALA A 37 -1.61 6.73 -6.36
C ALA A 37 -2.46 7.56 -7.35
N SER A 38 -3.55 6.97 -7.85
CA SER A 38 -4.59 7.74 -8.51
C SER A 38 -5.46 8.48 -7.48
N PRO A 39 -6.12 9.59 -7.86
CA PRO A 39 -7.01 10.35 -6.96
C PRO A 39 -8.35 9.63 -6.66
N GLU A 40 -8.41 8.31 -6.81
CA GLU A 40 -9.62 7.55 -6.48
C GLU A 40 -9.90 7.57 -4.97
N GLN A 41 -11.16 7.80 -4.61
CA GLN A 41 -11.60 7.92 -3.21
C GLN A 41 -11.20 6.70 -2.38
N ASN A 42 -11.31 5.49 -2.96
CA ASN A 42 -10.97 4.24 -2.30
C ASN A 42 -9.46 4.01 -2.19
N ALA A 43 -8.67 4.46 -3.17
CA ALA A 43 -7.21 4.32 -3.14
C ALA A 43 -6.60 5.21 -2.04
N ALA A 44 -7.05 6.46 -1.96
CA ALA A 44 -6.63 7.40 -0.91
C ALA A 44 -7.07 6.93 0.49
N GLY A 45 -8.31 6.46 0.62
CA GLY A 45 -8.81 5.87 1.87
C GLY A 45 -8.00 4.65 2.31
N SER A 46 -7.75 3.70 1.41
CA SER A 46 -7.02 2.45 1.70
C SER A 46 -5.56 2.70 2.11
N ALA A 47 -4.87 3.64 1.46
CA ALA A 47 -3.50 4.01 1.82
C ALA A 47 -3.41 4.56 3.25
N CYS A 48 -4.36 5.42 3.64
CA CYS A 48 -4.45 5.95 5.01
C CYS A 48 -4.86 4.88 6.02
N THR A 49 -5.93 4.12 5.73
CA THR A 49 -6.49 3.13 6.65
C THR A 49 -5.51 2.01 6.92
N ARG A 50 -4.81 1.44 5.93
CA ARG A 50 -3.87 0.33 6.17
C ARG A 50 -2.63 0.75 6.95
N THR A 51 -2.08 1.92 6.62
CA THR A 51 -0.98 2.50 7.41
C THR A 51 -1.42 2.73 8.86
N ARG A 52 -2.67 3.17 9.06
CA ARG A 52 -3.25 3.40 10.39
C ARG A 52 -3.63 2.11 11.14
N THR A 53 -4.11 1.06 10.47
CA THR A 53 -4.46 -0.22 11.11
C THR A 53 -3.20 -0.91 11.62
N LEU A 54 -2.11 -0.85 10.85
CA LEU A 54 -0.82 -1.35 11.32
C LEU A 54 -0.41 -0.62 12.61
N THR A 55 -0.48 0.72 12.63
CA THR A 55 -0.05 1.51 13.80
C THR A 55 -0.97 1.43 15.01
N VAL A 56 -2.30 1.34 14.82
CA VAL A 56 -3.29 1.36 15.91
C VAL A 56 -3.51 -0.02 16.56
N THR A 57 -3.26 -1.13 15.86
CA THR A 57 -3.46 -2.48 16.44
C THR A 57 -2.37 -2.88 17.45
N GLY A 58 -1.44 -1.98 17.79
CA GLY A 58 -0.42 -2.20 18.83
C GLY A 58 0.79 -3.01 18.37
N TRP A 59 0.84 -3.43 17.10
CA TRP A 59 1.95 -4.16 16.50
C TRP A 59 2.98 -3.25 15.80
N ALA A 60 2.64 -2.00 15.45
CA ALA A 60 3.44 -1.20 14.52
C ALA A 60 3.79 0.23 14.98
N VAL A 61 4.86 0.33 15.76
CA VAL A 61 5.85 1.39 15.46
C VAL A 61 7.08 0.77 14.77
N THR A 62 7.26 -0.55 14.87
CA THR A 62 8.50 -1.24 14.49
C THR A 62 8.27 -2.37 13.47
N THR A 63 7.10 -2.47 12.84
CA THR A 63 6.80 -3.51 11.83
C THR A 63 7.77 -3.49 10.67
N CYS A 64 8.20 -2.31 10.22
CA CYS A 64 9.21 -2.14 9.17
C CYS A 64 10.61 -2.65 9.57
N SER A 65 10.83 -2.98 10.85
CA SER A 65 12.07 -3.57 11.35
C SER A 65 12.01 -5.10 11.47
N SER A 66 10.83 -5.72 11.32
CA SER A 66 10.74 -7.18 11.25
C SER A 66 11.44 -7.70 9.99
N PRO A 67 12.16 -8.84 10.04
CA PRO A 67 12.94 -9.35 8.90
C PRO A 67 12.13 -9.44 7.59
N VAL A 68 10.86 -9.84 7.67
CA VAL A 68 9.99 -10.00 6.48
C VAL A 68 9.55 -8.67 5.86
N ASN A 69 9.43 -7.61 6.67
CA ASN A 69 8.96 -6.30 6.22
C ASN A 69 10.10 -5.30 6.02
N SER A 70 11.33 -5.66 6.40
CA SER A 70 12.48 -4.77 6.32
C SER A 70 12.90 -4.52 4.87
N PRO A 71 13.14 -3.25 4.47
CA PRO A 71 13.59 -2.94 3.12
C PRO A 71 15.02 -3.46 2.90
N LEU A 72 15.19 -4.35 1.92
CA LEU A 72 16.49 -4.99 1.65
C LEU A 72 17.42 -4.14 0.78
N SER A 73 16.86 -3.30 -0.11
CA SER A 73 17.61 -2.71 -1.23
C SER A 73 18.04 -1.24 -1.04
N ARG A 74 17.69 -0.61 0.09
CA ARG A 74 18.14 0.76 0.41
C ARG A 74 18.72 0.77 1.84
N PRO A 75 19.84 1.48 2.09
CA PRO A 75 20.25 1.74 3.47
C PRO A 75 19.07 2.39 4.18
N LYS A 76 18.80 1.97 5.43
CA LYS A 76 17.74 2.57 6.26
C LYS A 76 17.96 4.08 6.21
N LEU A 77 17.13 4.77 5.42
CA LEU A 77 17.20 6.23 5.39
C LEU A 77 16.95 6.65 6.83
N PRO A 78 17.81 7.53 7.38
CA PRO A 78 17.57 8.03 8.71
C PRO A 78 16.17 8.62 8.71
N THR A 79 15.23 8.02 9.41
CA THR A 79 13.90 8.61 9.60
C THR A 79 14.04 9.51 10.80
N ALA A 80 13.63 10.77 10.73
CA ALA A 80 13.60 11.63 11.92
C ALA A 80 12.68 11.10 13.05
N ILE A 81 12.02 9.96 12.82
CA ILE A 81 11.31 9.16 13.80
C ILE A 81 12.35 8.37 14.61
N GLU A 82 12.78 8.96 15.71
CA GLU A 82 13.46 8.25 16.78
C GLU A 82 12.42 7.89 17.84
N ILE A 83 12.47 6.65 18.32
CA ILE A 83 11.69 6.11 19.45
C ILE A 83 10.35 5.46 19.06
N GLY A 84 10.20 4.22 19.53
CA GLY A 84 9.00 3.40 19.48
C GLY A 84 9.17 2.14 20.34
N PRO A 85 8.08 1.51 20.83
CA PRO A 85 8.19 0.24 21.53
C PRO A 85 8.88 -0.81 20.64
N GLN A 86 9.78 -1.61 21.23
CA GLN A 86 10.54 -2.66 20.54
C GLN A 86 11.46 -2.16 19.41
N CYS A 87 12.10 -0.99 19.55
CA CYS A 87 13.10 -0.52 18.59
C CYS A 87 14.22 -1.55 18.41
N LEU A 88 14.40 -2.04 17.18
CA LEU A 88 15.44 -3.01 16.81
C LEU A 88 16.63 -2.28 16.16
N GLY A 89 17.85 -2.56 16.64
CA GLY A 89 19.09 -1.93 16.16
C GLY A 89 19.64 -0.87 17.10
N ASP A 90 20.42 0.07 16.57
CA ASP A 90 21.08 1.16 17.31
C ASP A 90 20.28 2.47 17.31
N ASN A 91 19.04 2.45 16.81
CA ASN A 91 18.16 3.62 16.71
C ASN A 91 18.85 4.83 16.04
N GLN A 92 19.63 4.59 14.96
CA GLN A 92 20.37 5.63 14.23
C GLN A 92 21.55 6.26 15.01
N GLY A 93 21.91 5.69 16.16
CA GLY A 93 23.08 6.07 16.94
C GLY A 93 23.03 7.52 17.41
N GLY A 94 24.08 8.28 17.11
CA GLY A 94 24.19 9.71 17.44
C GLY A 94 23.83 10.64 16.29
N ALA A 95 23.06 10.17 15.30
CA ALA A 95 22.62 11.01 14.19
C ALA A 95 21.74 12.17 14.72
N PRO A 96 21.77 13.36 14.09
CA PRO A 96 20.85 14.42 14.44
C PRO A 96 19.39 14.02 14.15
N ASN A 97 18.52 14.24 15.14
CA ASN A 97 17.11 13.82 15.10
C ASN A 97 16.14 14.89 14.58
N TYR A 98 16.67 15.94 13.95
CA TYR A 98 15.89 17.07 13.43
C TYR A 98 16.37 17.47 12.03
N TYR A 99 15.46 18.04 11.24
CA TYR A 99 15.74 18.53 9.89
C TYR A 99 15.14 19.93 9.67
N PRO A 100 15.86 20.89 9.03
CA PRO A 100 17.21 20.76 8.48
C PRO A 100 18.30 20.78 9.57
N THR A 101 19.41 20.08 9.33
CA THR A 101 20.58 20.06 10.22
C THR A 101 21.85 20.49 9.46
N ALA A 102 22.81 21.08 10.19
CA ALA A 102 24.09 21.49 9.62
C ALA A 102 24.98 20.29 9.23
N SER A 103 24.73 19.11 9.80
CA SER A 103 25.40 17.87 9.44
C SER A 103 24.90 17.36 8.08
N ARG A 104 25.81 16.91 7.20
CA ARG A 104 25.46 16.25 5.93
C ARG A 104 24.88 14.85 6.16
N VAL A 105 23.65 14.80 6.63
CA VAL A 105 22.84 13.59 6.55
C VAL A 105 22.33 13.49 5.10
N PRO A 106 22.50 12.35 4.41
CA PRO A 106 22.09 12.19 3.01
C PRO A 106 20.56 12.08 2.92
N TRP A 107 19.88 13.21 2.99
CA TRP A 107 18.46 13.33 2.66
C TRP A 107 18.33 13.44 1.15
N THR A 108 17.66 12.47 0.52
CA THR A 108 17.37 12.50 -0.92
C THR A 108 16.13 13.36 -1.17
N THR A 109 16.31 14.51 -1.81
CA THR A 109 15.22 15.41 -2.23
C THR A 109 14.85 15.24 -3.71
N GLN A 110 15.31 14.18 -4.36
CA GLN A 110 15.21 14.00 -5.82
C GLN A 110 13.98 13.25 -6.30
N ASP A 111 13.29 12.52 -5.43
CA ASP A 111 12.07 11.78 -5.77
C ASP A 111 10.86 12.71 -5.56
N VAL A 112 10.58 13.57 -6.54
CA VAL A 112 9.43 14.50 -6.52
C VAL A 112 8.23 13.83 -7.21
N GLU A 113 7.07 13.90 -6.58
CA GLU A 113 5.81 13.37 -7.11
C GLU A 113 5.36 14.10 -8.39
N CYS A 114 4.60 13.42 -9.24
CA CYS A 114 4.06 14.01 -10.47
C CYS A 114 3.01 15.09 -10.14
N PRO A 115 3.20 16.35 -10.59
CA PRO A 115 2.19 17.39 -10.37
C PRO A 115 0.95 17.11 -11.22
N PHE A 116 -0.23 17.23 -10.63
CA PHE A 116 -1.51 17.13 -11.32
C PHE A 116 -2.43 18.30 -10.95
N ASN A 117 -3.29 18.69 -11.89
CA ASN A 117 -4.23 19.79 -11.71
C ASN A 117 -5.57 19.27 -11.20
N LEU A 118 -6.19 20.01 -10.28
CA LEU A 118 -7.53 19.73 -9.76
C LEU A 118 -8.43 20.95 -9.95
N THR A 119 -9.70 20.68 -10.25
CA THR A 119 -10.75 21.70 -10.38
C THR A 119 -11.99 21.27 -9.62
N GLY A 120 -12.61 22.19 -8.88
CA GLY A 120 -13.83 21.92 -8.12
C GLY A 120 -13.79 22.48 -6.70
N ASN A 121 -14.91 22.33 -5.99
CA ASN A 121 -15.01 22.74 -4.60
C ASN A 121 -14.63 21.57 -3.68
N VAL A 122 -14.00 21.86 -2.54
CA VAL A 122 -13.72 20.83 -1.53
C VAL A 122 -15.01 20.52 -0.76
N GLN A 123 -15.69 19.44 -1.14
CA GLN A 123 -16.93 18.99 -0.51
C GLN A 123 -17.09 17.47 -0.60
N ARG A 124 -18.06 16.91 0.13
CA ARG A 124 -18.43 15.49 0.03
C ARG A 124 -19.33 15.30 -1.18
N TYR A 125 -18.76 14.78 -2.27
CA TYR A 125 -19.52 14.43 -3.46
C TYR A 125 -20.28 13.12 -3.23
N ASN A 126 -21.56 13.09 -3.61
CA ASN A 126 -22.35 11.86 -3.62
C ASN A 126 -22.11 11.12 -4.93
N SER A 127 -21.88 9.82 -4.86
CA SER A 127 -21.66 8.94 -6.01
C SER A 127 -22.72 7.84 -6.14
N ALA A 128 -23.83 7.93 -5.41
CA ALA A 128 -24.88 6.91 -5.42
C ALA A 128 -25.61 6.80 -6.76
N ASP A 129 -25.58 7.85 -7.57
CA ASP A 129 -26.21 7.97 -8.90
C ASP A 129 -25.28 7.54 -10.05
N GLU A 130 -24.09 7.03 -9.75
CA GLU A 130 -23.19 6.45 -10.75
C GLU A 130 -23.80 5.17 -11.39
N ASP A 131 -23.28 4.81 -12.57
CA ASP A 131 -23.77 3.65 -13.32
C ASP A 131 -23.38 2.33 -12.65
N ASN A 132 -24.34 1.79 -11.91
CA ASN A 132 -24.19 0.55 -11.14
C ASN A 132 -24.51 -0.73 -11.93
N PHE A 133 -25.11 -0.62 -13.13
CA PHE A 133 -25.74 -1.78 -13.79
C PHE A 133 -25.19 -2.10 -15.17
N SER A 134 -24.66 -1.15 -15.93
CA SER A 134 -24.24 -1.44 -17.31
C SER A 134 -23.09 -2.45 -17.37
N GLN A 135 -22.06 -2.31 -16.53
CA GLN A 135 -20.95 -3.25 -16.49
C GLN A 135 -21.38 -4.64 -16.00
N VAL A 136 -22.27 -4.69 -15.01
CA VAL A 136 -22.83 -5.95 -14.48
C VAL A 136 -23.68 -6.64 -15.54
N GLY A 137 -24.46 -5.89 -16.32
CA GLY A 137 -25.22 -6.41 -17.46
C GLY A 137 -24.32 -6.96 -18.56
N ILE A 138 -23.19 -6.31 -18.85
CA ILE A 138 -22.19 -6.82 -19.80
C ILE A 138 -21.56 -8.11 -19.27
N PHE A 139 -21.19 -8.16 -17.99
CA PHE A 139 -20.65 -9.37 -17.36
C PHE A 139 -21.63 -10.54 -17.48
N TRP A 140 -22.89 -10.33 -17.10
CA TRP A 140 -23.93 -11.34 -17.22
C TRP A 140 -24.13 -11.79 -18.67
N SER A 141 -24.31 -10.85 -19.61
CA SER A 141 -24.74 -11.16 -20.98
C SER A 141 -23.63 -11.62 -21.92
N LYS A 142 -22.40 -11.14 -21.75
CA LYS A 142 -21.28 -11.37 -22.69
C LYS A 142 -20.13 -12.18 -22.12
N VAL A 143 -19.95 -12.20 -20.79
CA VAL A 143 -18.84 -12.93 -20.15
C VAL A 143 -19.29 -14.31 -19.71
N LEU A 144 -20.44 -14.42 -19.03
CA LEU A 144 -20.92 -15.69 -18.49
C LEU A 144 -21.61 -16.55 -19.55
N THR A 145 -21.25 -17.83 -19.56
CA THR A 145 -21.96 -18.88 -20.29
C THR A 145 -23.32 -19.21 -19.64
N PRO A 146 -24.28 -19.82 -20.36
CA PRO A 146 -25.59 -20.18 -19.78
C PRO A 146 -25.51 -21.07 -18.54
N ALA A 147 -24.54 -21.99 -18.49
CA ALA A 147 -24.34 -22.87 -17.33
C ALA A 147 -23.78 -22.11 -16.12
N GLU A 148 -22.89 -21.13 -16.33
CA GLU A 148 -22.35 -20.28 -15.26
C GLU A 148 -23.42 -19.34 -14.71
N ARG A 149 -24.31 -18.84 -15.57
CA ARG A 149 -25.47 -18.03 -15.15
C ARG A 149 -26.39 -18.80 -14.22
N ALA A 150 -26.69 -20.06 -14.55
CA ALA A 150 -27.51 -20.91 -13.69
C ALA A 150 -26.86 -21.11 -12.31
N ARG A 151 -25.55 -21.42 -12.26
CA ARG A 151 -24.81 -21.55 -10.99
C ARG A 151 -24.75 -20.25 -10.21
N LEU A 152 -24.60 -19.10 -10.88
CA LEU A 152 -24.59 -17.81 -10.20
C LEU A 152 -25.94 -17.53 -9.53
N VAL A 153 -27.04 -17.84 -10.21
CA VAL A 153 -28.40 -17.68 -9.64
C VAL A 153 -28.61 -18.65 -8.48
N GLU A 154 -28.15 -19.89 -8.59
CA GLU A 154 -28.23 -20.88 -7.51
C GLU A 154 -27.42 -20.46 -6.27
N ASN A 155 -26.24 -19.89 -6.44
CA ASN A 155 -25.41 -19.40 -5.33
C ASN A 155 -26.02 -18.17 -4.61
N LEU A 156 -26.92 -17.44 -5.27
CA LEU A 156 -27.55 -16.22 -4.73
C LEU A 156 -28.93 -16.48 -4.11
N ALA A 157 -29.60 -17.57 -4.50
CA ALA A 157 -30.93 -17.96 -4.03
C ALA A 157 -30.88 -18.59 -2.63
#